data_AF-A0A0F3IEK8-F1
#
_entry.id   AF-A0A0F3IEK8-F1
#
_cell.length_a   1.000
_cell.length_b   1.000
_cell.length_c   1.000
_cell.angle_alpha   90.00
_cell.angle_beta   90.00
_cell.angle_gamma   90.00
#
_symmetry.space_group_name_H-M   'P 1'
#
loop_
_entity.id
_entity.type
_entity.pdbx_description
1 polymer ?
#
loop_
_entity_poly.entity_id
_entity_poly.type
_entity_poly.pdbx_seq_one_letter_code
_entity_poly.pdbx_strand_id
1 'polypeptide(L)'
;MKRINILNILKIAIYKIFLPFLLLFSTNSFGESKIILTGSFVGRQIILKWQPVAGAIHYGVCYATEPIDDISKCLDYSGGTWDYTFSTNYKTSNLNYGTNYFFRVLSEESNGAYKQVSNLIEITPIPIGSLNDTGIVNCFDMENVNSPCPVNDYPNQDAEFGRDKLYNDESDGKAGFSYTKIDQYGVPLSIDAKNYSCTKDNVSGLMWERKGSIPDLNQDSSNYSWFNPSKFKNGGNPGLKISHFGCKELSFL
;
A
#
# COMPACT_ATOMS: atom_id res chain seq x y z
N MET A 1 -30.84 -37.06 -83.06
CA MET A 1 -30.02 -38.22 -82.67
C MET A 1 -28.59 -37.97 -83.17
N LYS A 2 -27.60 -37.88 -82.26
CA LYS A 2 -26.16 -37.58 -82.50
C LYS A 2 -25.85 -36.14 -83.01
N ARG A 3 -24.78 -35.44 -82.65
CA ARG A 3 -23.71 -35.63 -81.64
C ARG A 3 -23.07 -34.24 -81.39
N ILE A 4 -22.43 -34.14 -80.23
CA ILE A 4 -21.83 -32.99 -79.55
C ILE A 4 -20.73 -32.30 -80.38
N ASN A 5 -20.70 -30.97 -80.30
CA ASN A 5 -19.76 -30.07 -80.98
C ASN A 5 -18.50 -29.78 -80.14
N ILE A 6 -17.45 -29.45 -80.87
CA ILE A 6 -16.03 -29.48 -80.51
C ILE A 6 -15.52 -28.08 -80.09
N LEU A 7 -14.44 -28.08 -79.28
CA LEU A 7 -13.41 -27.02 -79.09
C LEU A 7 -13.75 -25.77 -78.25
N ASN A 8 -13.16 -25.76 -77.04
CA ASN A 8 -12.92 -24.59 -76.17
C ASN A 8 -11.94 -23.59 -76.82
N ILE A 9 -12.28 -22.29 -76.78
CA ILE A 9 -11.38 -21.17 -77.05
C ILE A 9 -11.35 -20.25 -75.83
N LEU A 10 -10.12 -19.91 -75.40
CA LEU A 10 -9.73 -18.99 -74.33
C LEU A 10 -10.46 -17.64 -74.37
N LYS A 11 -10.84 -17.12 -73.20
CA LYS A 11 -10.69 -15.69 -72.87
C LYS A 11 -10.27 -15.49 -71.41
N ILE A 12 -9.14 -14.83 -71.28
CA ILE A 12 -8.53 -14.28 -70.06
C ILE A 12 -9.44 -13.18 -69.51
N ALA A 13 -9.82 -13.25 -68.24
CA ALA A 13 -10.43 -12.16 -67.50
C ALA A 13 -9.79 -12.07 -66.11
N ILE A 14 -9.05 -10.98 -65.90
CA ILE A 14 -8.38 -10.58 -64.68
C ILE A 14 -9.47 -10.27 -63.63
N TYR A 15 -9.61 -11.11 -62.60
CA TYR A 15 -10.46 -10.81 -61.45
C TYR A 15 -9.64 -10.16 -60.33
N LYS A 16 -10.02 -8.92 -60.00
CA LYS A 16 -9.58 -8.16 -58.83
C LYS A 16 -9.85 -8.98 -57.56
N ILE A 17 -8.78 -9.32 -56.84
CA ILE A 17 -8.87 -9.82 -55.46
C ILE A 17 -9.20 -8.62 -54.58
N PHE A 18 -10.48 -8.48 -54.22
CA PHE A 18 -10.93 -7.62 -53.12
C PHE A 18 -10.93 -8.50 -51.87
N LEU A 19 -9.86 -8.43 -51.06
CA LEU A 19 -9.88 -8.99 -49.71
C LEU A 19 -10.87 -8.16 -48.88
N PRO A 20 -11.93 -8.73 -48.30
CA PRO A 20 -12.63 -8.05 -47.23
C PRO A 20 -11.71 -8.14 -46.01
N PHE A 21 -11.08 -7.02 -45.66
CA PHE A 21 -10.47 -6.86 -44.36
C PHE A 21 -11.62 -6.81 -43.35
N LEU A 22 -12.05 -7.99 -42.90
CA LEU A 22 -12.96 -8.12 -41.78
C LEU A 22 -12.17 -7.65 -40.56
N LEU A 23 -12.30 -6.35 -40.24
CA LEU A 23 -11.97 -5.85 -38.92
C LEU A 23 -12.90 -6.58 -37.96
N LEU A 24 -12.40 -7.69 -37.40
CA LEU A 24 -12.82 -8.15 -36.09
C LEU A 24 -12.45 -7.01 -35.14
N PHE A 25 -13.34 -6.04 -34.99
CA PHE A 25 -13.39 -5.28 -33.76
C PHE A 25 -13.69 -6.32 -32.70
N SER A 26 -12.63 -6.74 -31.99
CA SER A 26 -12.81 -7.24 -30.65
C SER A 26 -13.58 -6.13 -29.92
N THR A 27 -14.88 -6.31 -29.77
CA THR A 27 -15.57 -5.67 -28.66
C THR A 27 -14.95 -6.31 -27.44
N ASN A 28 -13.84 -5.71 -26.97
CA ASN A 28 -13.46 -5.86 -25.59
C ASN A 28 -14.68 -5.36 -24.83
N SER A 29 -15.53 -6.31 -24.44
CA SER A 29 -16.41 -6.19 -23.30
C SER A 29 -15.46 -5.86 -22.15
N PHE A 30 -15.18 -4.58 -21.95
CA PHE A 30 -14.56 -4.08 -20.74
C PHE A 30 -15.55 -4.41 -19.63
N GLY A 31 -15.37 -5.58 -19.02
CA GLY A 31 -15.92 -5.84 -17.70
C GLY A 31 -15.48 -4.68 -16.82
N GLU A 32 -16.43 -4.11 -16.09
CA GLU A 32 -16.27 -2.98 -15.18
C GLU A 32 -15.02 -3.17 -14.31
N SER A 33 -13.88 -2.61 -14.72
CA SER A 33 -12.67 -2.66 -13.91
C SER A 33 -12.91 -1.70 -12.76
N LYS A 34 -13.21 -2.21 -11.57
CA LYS A 34 -13.36 -1.38 -10.37
C LYS A 34 -12.02 -0.72 -10.04
N ILE A 35 -12.02 0.55 -9.63
CA ILE A 35 -10.80 1.19 -9.11
C ILE A 35 -10.37 0.43 -7.86
N ILE A 36 -9.15 -0.12 -7.84
CA ILE A 36 -8.57 -0.70 -6.64
C ILE A 36 -7.85 0.41 -5.88
N LEU A 37 -8.49 0.88 -4.82
CA LEU A 37 -7.96 1.89 -3.92
C LEU A 37 -7.15 1.22 -2.81
N THR A 38 -5.94 1.72 -2.63
CA THR A 38 -5.05 1.37 -1.52
C THR A 38 -4.69 2.65 -0.77
N GLY A 39 -4.46 2.54 0.53
CA GLY A 39 -4.05 3.68 1.32
C GLY A 39 -3.11 3.27 2.44
N SER A 40 -2.23 4.20 2.78
CA SER A 40 -1.38 4.14 3.96
C SER A 40 -1.44 5.48 4.68
N PHE A 41 -0.95 5.52 5.91
CA PHE A 41 -0.84 6.76 6.67
C PHE A 41 0.60 6.97 7.16
N VAL A 42 0.98 8.24 7.29
CA VAL A 42 2.17 8.70 7.99
C VAL A 42 1.79 9.82 8.94
N GLY A 43 1.62 9.49 10.23
CA GLY A 43 1.16 10.44 11.24
C GLY A 43 -0.27 10.88 10.94
N ARG A 44 -0.48 12.20 10.81
CA ARG A 44 -1.77 12.77 10.37
C ARG A 44 -1.97 12.77 8.87
N GLN A 45 -0.99 12.29 8.10
CA GLN A 45 -1.08 12.26 6.65
C GLN A 45 -1.62 10.92 6.19
N ILE A 46 -2.60 10.93 5.30
CA ILE A 46 -3.01 9.73 4.57
C ILE A 46 -2.56 9.87 3.13
N ILE A 47 -1.97 8.80 2.60
CA ILE A 47 -1.53 8.69 1.21
C ILE A 47 -2.38 7.62 0.55
N LEU A 48 -3.22 8.04 -0.39
CA LEU A 48 -4.05 7.16 -1.21
C LEU A 48 -3.41 6.95 -2.58
N LYS A 49 -3.53 5.74 -3.13
CA LYS A 49 -3.04 5.38 -4.46
C LYS A 49 -4.00 4.43 -5.16
N TRP A 50 -4.13 4.61 -6.47
CA TRP A 50 -4.89 3.74 -7.36
C TRP A 50 -4.27 3.68 -8.76
N GLN A 51 -4.77 2.79 -9.61
CA GLN A 51 -4.34 2.69 -11.00
C GLN A 51 -5.10 3.69 -11.89
N PRO A 52 -4.47 4.23 -12.94
CA PRO A 52 -5.13 5.17 -13.85
C PRO A 52 -6.30 4.51 -14.58
N VAL A 53 -7.41 5.23 -14.68
CA VAL A 53 -8.61 4.83 -15.42
C VAL A 53 -8.57 5.42 -16.82
N ALA A 54 -8.75 4.59 -17.84
CA ALA A 54 -8.77 5.05 -19.24
C ALA A 54 -9.93 6.03 -19.47
N GLY A 55 -9.62 7.21 -20.03
CA GLY A 55 -10.61 8.26 -20.30
C GLY A 55 -10.85 9.24 -19.13
N ALA A 56 -10.34 8.95 -17.93
CA ALA A 56 -10.48 9.85 -16.79
C ALA A 56 -9.60 11.10 -16.97
N ILE A 57 -10.20 12.28 -16.78
CA ILE A 57 -9.51 13.57 -16.80
C ILE A 57 -9.10 14.04 -15.40
N HIS A 58 -9.83 13.59 -14.37
CA HIS A 58 -9.50 13.81 -12.96
C HIS A 58 -10.26 12.79 -12.08
N TYR A 59 -10.02 12.84 -10.78
CA TYR A 59 -10.64 11.99 -9.79
C TYR A 59 -11.24 12.82 -8.65
N GLY A 60 -12.43 12.44 -8.20
CA GLY A 60 -13.03 12.89 -6.96
C GLY A 60 -12.65 11.95 -5.83
N VAL A 61 -12.20 12.50 -4.70
CA VAL A 61 -11.83 11.77 -3.50
C VAL A 61 -12.82 12.15 -2.40
N CYS A 62 -13.51 11.16 -1.86
CA CYS A 62 -14.41 11.33 -0.73
C CYS A 62 -13.84 10.63 0.51
N TYR A 63 -13.93 11.31 1.65
CA TYR A 63 -13.70 10.67 2.94
C TYR A 63 -14.64 11.18 4.03
N ALA A 64 -14.97 10.30 4.97
CA ALA A 64 -15.90 10.55 6.07
C ALA A 64 -15.48 9.77 7.33
N THR A 65 -16.07 10.09 8.48
CA THR A 65 -15.89 9.36 9.75
C THR A 65 -16.91 8.23 9.95
N GLU A 66 -17.62 7.86 8.89
CA GLU A 66 -18.53 6.72 8.84
C GLU A 66 -18.47 6.04 7.46
N PRO A 67 -18.92 4.77 7.31
CA PRO A 67 -18.87 4.06 6.04
C PRO A 67 -19.59 4.78 4.90
N ILE A 68 -18.89 4.97 3.78
CA ILE A 68 -19.44 5.60 2.57
C ILE A 68 -20.00 4.50 1.67
N ASP A 69 -21.32 4.40 1.56
CA ASP A 69 -22.01 3.47 0.67
C ASP A 69 -22.18 4.04 -0.74
N ASP A 70 -22.59 5.30 -0.81
CA ASP A 70 -22.84 6.06 -2.03
C ASP A 70 -21.93 7.30 -2.06
N ILE A 71 -20.89 7.24 -2.89
CA ILE A 71 -19.91 8.32 -3.00
C ILE A 71 -20.52 9.66 -3.44
N SER A 72 -21.64 9.63 -4.19
CA SER A 72 -22.31 10.87 -4.64
C SER A 72 -22.91 11.68 -3.50
N LYS A 73 -23.08 11.08 -2.32
CA LYS A 73 -23.60 11.71 -1.11
C LYS A 73 -22.51 12.04 -0.09
N CYS A 74 -21.27 12.19 -0.55
CA CYS A 74 -20.11 12.35 0.33
C CYS A 74 -20.31 13.36 1.46
N LEU A 75 -20.90 14.52 1.14
CA LEU A 75 -21.08 15.63 2.09
C LEU A 75 -22.23 15.41 3.07
N ASP A 76 -23.08 14.39 2.85
CA ASP A 76 -24.17 14.03 3.75
C ASP A 76 -23.69 13.14 4.92
N TYR A 77 -22.53 12.50 4.77
CA TYR A 77 -21.93 11.67 5.81
C TYR A 77 -21.23 12.51 6.89
N SER A 78 -21.17 11.99 8.12
CA SER A 78 -20.44 12.60 9.23
C SER A 78 -18.98 12.80 8.88
N GLY A 79 -18.48 14.04 9.03
CA GLY A 79 -17.11 14.40 8.65
C GLY A 79 -16.83 14.31 7.15
N GLY A 80 -17.87 14.21 6.32
CA GLY A 80 -17.81 14.11 4.87
C GLY A 80 -17.04 15.26 4.24
N THR A 81 -15.98 14.91 3.50
CA THR A 81 -15.13 15.87 2.79
C THR A 81 -14.90 15.39 1.37
N TRP A 82 -15.06 16.30 0.41
CA TRP A 82 -14.82 16.06 -1.00
C TRP A 82 -13.62 16.87 -1.49
N ASP A 83 -12.76 16.24 -2.27
CA ASP A 83 -11.61 16.88 -2.90
C ASP A 83 -11.37 16.32 -4.31
N TYR A 84 -10.52 16.99 -5.09
CA TYR A 84 -10.19 16.59 -6.45
C TYR A 84 -8.68 16.43 -6.64
N THR A 85 -8.28 15.47 -7.48
CA THR A 85 -6.89 15.32 -7.92
C THR A 85 -6.82 14.96 -9.39
N PHE A 86 -5.80 15.49 -10.06
CA PHE A 86 -5.45 15.16 -11.45
C PHE A 86 -4.42 14.03 -11.53
N SER A 87 -3.97 13.51 -10.38
CA SER A 87 -3.01 12.41 -10.27
C SER A 87 -3.71 11.14 -9.77
N THR A 88 -3.05 10.00 -9.90
CA THR A 88 -3.51 8.71 -9.34
C THR A 88 -3.10 8.51 -7.88
N ASN A 89 -2.84 9.62 -7.18
CA ASN A 89 -2.55 9.65 -5.77
C ASN A 89 -3.18 10.89 -5.13
N TYR A 90 -3.46 10.77 -3.84
CA TYR A 90 -4.02 11.84 -3.03
C TYR A 90 -3.36 11.86 -1.65
N LYS A 91 -3.09 13.06 -1.15
CA LYS A 91 -2.53 13.27 0.19
C LYS A 91 -3.44 14.20 0.97
N THR A 92 -3.96 13.73 2.09
CA THR A 92 -4.65 14.57 3.07
C THR A 92 -3.80 14.71 4.33
N SER A 93 -4.05 15.76 5.10
CA SER A 93 -3.33 16.08 6.35
C SER A 93 -4.31 16.61 7.38
N ASN A 94 -3.89 16.69 8.65
CA ASN A 94 -4.68 17.20 9.78
C ASN A 94 -5.90 16.35 10.17
N LEU A 95 -5.91 15.06 9.81
CA LEU A 95 -6.89 14.13 10.35
C LEU A 95 -6.63 13.85 11.84
N ASN A 96 -7.70 13.54 12.57
CA ASN A 96 -7.63 13.24 13.99
C ASN A 96 -7.08 11.83 14.24
N TYR A 97 -6.24 11.71 15.25
CA TYR A 97 -5.72 10.41 15.65
C TYR A 97 -6.82 9.53 16.28
N GLY A 98 -6.72 8.22 16.07
CA GLY A 98 -7.67 7.24 16.63
C GLY A 98 -9.09 7.33 16.06
N THR A 99 -9.33 8.21 15.08
CA THR A 99 -10.61 8.33 14.38
C THR A 99 -10.58 7.47 13.13
N ASN A 100 -11.59 6.63 12.93
CA ASN A 100 -11.71 5.84 11.71
C ASN A 100 -12.18 6.74 10.57
N TYR A 101 -11.44 6.71 9.47
CA TYR A 101 -11.79 7.40 8.25
C TYR A 101 -12.01 6.40 7.13
N PHE A 102 -13.12 6.58 6.42
CA PHE A 102 -13.52 5.75 5.30
C PHE A 102 -13.27 6.52 4.01
N PHE A 103 -12.67 5.88 3.01
CA PHE A 103 -12.29 6.53 1.75
C PHE A 103 -12.90 5.82 0.54
N ARG A 104 -13.30 6.62 -0.45
CA ARG A 104 -13.60 6.17 -1.81
C ARG A 104 -13.11 7.17 -2.85
N VAL A 105 -12.85 6.68 -4.05
CA VAL A 105 -12.45 7.48 -5.21
C VAL A 105 -13.42 7.23 -6.36
N LEU A 106 -13.74 8.29 -7.10
CA LEU A 106 -14.55 8.29 -8.31
C LEU A 106 -13.74 8.87 -9.48
N SER A 107 -13.76 8.22 -10.63
CA SER A 107 -13.18 8.77 -11.87
C SER A 107 -14.20 9.59 -12.67
N GLU A 108 -13.78 10.74 -13.20
CA GLU A 108 -14.61 11.59 -14.06
C GLU A 108 -13.99 11.78 -15.46
N GLU A 109 -14.80 11.62 -16.50
CA GLU A 109 -14.41 11.81 -17.90
C GLU A 109 -14.74 13.21 -18.42
N SER A 110 -14.16 13.59 -19.58
CA SER A 110 -14.34 14.92 -20.19
C SER A 110 -15.77 15.27 -20.60
N ASN A 111 -16.62 14.26 -20.76
CA ASN A 111 -18.05 14.42 -21.07
C ASN A 111 -18.92 14.53 -19.80
N GLY A 112 -18.32 14.56 -18.61
CA GLY A 112 -19.02 14.56 -17.32
C GLY A 112 -19.61 13.19 -16.94
N ALA A 113 -19.30 12.12 -17.68
CA ALA A 113 -19.74 10.78 -17.32
C ALA A 113 -18.88 10.22 -16.17
N TYR A 114 -19.55 9.81 -15.10
CA TYR A 114 -18.98 9.05 -14.01
C TYR A 114 -18.88 7.57 -14.43
N LYS A 115 -17.69 6.96 -14.31
CA LYS A 115 -17.49 5.58 -14.79
C LYS A 115 -17.20 4.56 -13.72
N GLN A 116 -16.34 4.87 -12.76
CA GLN A 116 -15.84 3.85 -11.85
C GLN A 116 -15.68 4.40 -10.43
N VAL A 117 -16.24 3.66 -9.48
CA VAL A 117 -16.11 3.88 -8.04
C VAL A 117 -15.16 2.84 -7.47
N SER A 118 -14.29 3.24 -6.55
CA SER A 118 -13.37 2.32 -5.90
C SER A 118 -14.01 1.35 -4.91
N ASN A 119 -13.24 0.40 -4.40
CA ASN A 119 -13.56 -0.23 -3.11
C ASN A 119 -13.52 0.80 -1.97
N LEU A 120 -14.27 0.51 -0.91
CA LEU A 120 -14.15 1.20 0.37
C LEU A 120 -12.85 0.75 1.04
N ILE A 121 -12.10 1.69 1.60
CA ILE A 121 -11.03 1.38 2.55
C ILE A 121 -11.26 2.15 3.84
N GLU A 122 -10.81 1.56 4.95
CA GLU A 122 -10.85 2.15 6.28
C GLU A 122 -9.42 2.38 6.76
N ILE A 123 -9.14 3.58 7.27
CA ILE A 123 -7.83 3.96 7.79
C ILE A 123 -8.03 4.76 9.07
N THR A 124 -7.30 4.38 10.12
CA THR A 124 -7.24 5.11 11.38
C THR A 124 -5.86 5.74 11.52
N PRO A 125 -5.72 7.07 11.33
CA PRO A 125 -4.45 7.75 11.59
C PRO A 125 -4.03 7.50 13.03
N ILE A 126 -2.78 7.09 13.18
CA ILE A 126 -2.12 6.99 14.49
C ILE A 126 -0.89 7.89 14.47
N PRO A 127 -0.45 8.40 15.63
CA PRO A 127 0.73 9.24 15.72
C PRO A 127 2.00 8.50 15.27
N ILE A 128 2.41 8.67 14.02
CA ILE A 128 3.80 8.40 13.64
C ILE A 128 4.66 9.45 14.32
N GLY A 129 5.50 8.99 15.25
CA GLY A 129 6.31 9.83 16.09
C GLY A 129 5.93 9.86 17.56
N SER A 130 4.90 9.12 18.03
CA SER A 130 5.02 8.63 19.40
C SER A 130 6.06 7.53 19.36
N LEU A 131 7.20 7.77 20.00
CA LEU A 131 8.05 6.65 20.40
C LEU A 131 7.16 5.67 21.16
N ASN A 132 7.45 4.39 21.01
CA ASN A 132 6.83 3.44 21.89
C ASN A 132 7.09 3.81 23.34
N ASP A 133 6.18 3.34 24.18
CA ASP A 133 6.37 3.32 25.62
C ASP A 133 7.64 2.54 26.00
N THR A 134 8.09 2.65 27.24
CA THR A 134 9.32 1.96 27.65
C THR A 134 9.11 0.46 27.87
N GLY A 135 7.86 0.03 28.04
CA GLY A 135 7.49 -1.35 28.37
C GLY A 135 7.56 -1.68 29.86
N ILE A 136 7.81 -0.68 30.71
CA ILE A 136 7.74 -0.80 32.17
C ILE A 136 6.27 -0.74 32.58
N VAL A 137 5.75 -1.86 33.13
CA VAL A 137 4.33 -1.98 33.51
C VAL A 137 4.07 -1.97 35.02
N ASN A 138 5.15 -1.97 35.82
CA ASN A 138 5.09 -1.93 37.28
C ASN A 138 5.79 -0.67 37.80
N CYS A 139 5.36 -0.22 38.98
CA CYS A 139 5.97 0.88 39.70
C CYS A 139 7.07 0.37 40.64
N PHE A 140 7.89 1.30 41.11
CA PHE A 140 9.01 1.07 42.01
C PHE A 140 8.81 1.90 43.30
N ASP A 141 9.28 1.37 44.42
CA ASP A 141 9.44 2.09 45.67
C ASP A 141 10.83 1.81 46.26
N MET A 142 11.10 2.23 47.50
CA MET A 142 12.40 2.01 48.15
C MET A 142 12.75 0.54 48.39
N GLU A 143 11.75 -0.34 48.49
CA GLU A 143 11.92 -1.73 48.90
C GLU A 143 11.63 -2.71 47.75
N ASN A 144 10.80 -2.31 46.78
CA ASN A 144 10.27 -3.18 45.73
C ASN A 144 10.38 -2.55 44.34
N VAL A 145 10.76 -3.38 43.38
CA VAL A 145 10.90 -3.00 41.96
C VAL A 145 9.73 -3.49 41.07
N ASN A 146 8.67 -4.00 41.69
CA ASN A 146 7.50 -4.57 41.02
C ASN A 146 6.22 -4.26 41.81
N SER A 147 6.10 -3.03 42.31
CA SER A 147 4.92 -2.60 43.05
C SER A 147 3.77 -2.28 42.11
N PRO A 148 2.52 -2.60 42.48
CA PRO A 148 1.34 -2.14 41.73
C PRO A 148 1.30 -0.61 41.68
N CYS A 149 0.92 -0.06 40.53
CA CYS A 149 0.75 1.38 40.34
C CYS A 149 -0.66 1.85 40.73
N PRO A 150 -0.84 3.10 41.21
CA PRO A 150 0.20 4.08 41.53
C PRO A 150 0.84 3.83 42.91
N VAL A 151 2.04 4.37 43.13
CA VAL A 151 2.68 4.38 44.46
C VAL A 151 2.62 5.79 45.04
N ASN A 152 1.91 5.97 46.15
CA ASN A 152 1.59 7.30 46.69
C ASN A 152 2.82 8.19 46.94
N ASP A 153 3.89 7.64 47.49
CA ASP A 153 5.12 8.40 47.82
C ASP A 153 6.06 8.56 46.62
N TYR A 154 5.79 7.84 45.53
CA TYR A 154 6.56 7.86 44.28
C TYR A 154 5.59 8.04 43.08
N PRO A 155 4.90 9.18 42.96
CA PRO A 155 3.92 9.38 41.92
C PRO A 155 4.57 9.70 40.57
N ASN A 156 3.78 9.54 39.51
CA ASN A 156 4.14 9.84 38.13
C ASN A 156 5.23 8.92 37.54
N GLN A 157 5.21 7.64 37.90
CA GLN A 157 6.13 6.67 37.31
C GLN A 157 5.71 6.29 35.88
N ASP A 158 6.65 5.76 35.12
CA ASP A 158 6.44 5.36 33.73
C ASP A 158 5.23 4.45 33.57
N ALA A 159 5.16 3.40 34.40
CA ALA A 159 4.05 2.44 34.46
C ALA A 159 2.69 3.02 34.89
N GLU A 160 2.58 4.30 35.23
CA GLU A 160 1.28 4.96 35.51
C GLU A 160 0.64 5.54 34.24
N PHE A 161 1.41 5.68 33.15
CA PHE A 161 0.97 6.35 31.93
C PHE A 161 1.36 5.57 30.69
N GLY A 162 0.75 5.96 29.57
CA GLY A 162 1.14 5.47 28.26
C GLY A 162 0.23 4.38 27.71
N ARG A 163 0.75 3.62 26.74
CA ARG A 163 -0.09 2.75 25.90
C ARG A 163 -0.47 1.47 26.65
N ASP A 164 0.36 1.04 27.59
CA ASP A 164 0.11 -0.09 28.49
C ASP A 164 -1.10 0.13 29.45
N LYS A 165 -1.58 1.37 29.60
CA LYS A 165 -2.79 1.68 30.38
C LYS A 165 -4.04 1.91 29.55
N LEU A 166 -3.89 2.59 28.41
CA LEU A 166 -5.05 2.98 27.59
C LEU A 166 -5.39 1.96 26.50
N TYR A 167 -4.41 1.20 26.01
CA TYR A 167 -4.55 0.33 24.83
C TYR A 167 -3.69 -0.94 24.95
N ASN A 168 -3.69 -1.58 26.13
CA ASN A 168 -2.93 -2.80 26.36
C ASN A 168 -3.60 -4.01 25.69
N ASP A 169 -3.16 -4.33 24.49
CA ASP A 169 -3.45 -5.57 23.79
C ASP A 169 -2.15 -6.37 23.69
N GLU A 170 -2.16 -7.60 24.21
CA GLU A 170 -1.01 -8.50 24.18
C GLU A 170 -1.01 -9.46 22.97
N SER A 171 -1.93 -9.29 22.02
CA SER A 171 -2.08 -10.18 20.86
C SER A 171 -0.89 -10.16 19.90
N ASP A 172 -0.21 -9.01 19.78
CA ASP A 172 0.90 -8.80 18.84
C ASP A 172 2.10 -8.03 19.42
N GLY A 173 2.12 -7.81 20.74
CA GLY A 173 3.22 -7.18 21.47
C GLY A 173 2.88 -7.02 22.95
N LYS A 174 3.89 -6.96 23.83
CA LYS A 174 3.66 -6.83 25.29
C LYS A 174 3.40 -5.37 25.67
N ALA A 175 2.76 -5.07 26.80
CA ALA A 175 2.81 -3.74 27.43
C ALA A 175 2.42 -2.59 26.49
N GLY A 176 1.38 -2.80 25.68
CA GLY A 176 0.96 -1.82 24.69
C GLY A 176 1.92 -1.65 23.50
N PHE A 177 2.92 -2.48 23.30
CA PHE A 177 3.61 -2.60 22.01
C PHE A 177 2.72 -3.34 21.00
N SER A 178 2.89 -3.07 19.71
CA SER A 178 2.20 -3.82 18.63
C SER A 178 3.12 -3.98 17.43
N TYR A 179 3.38 -5.23 17.03
CA TYR A 179 4.37 -5.54 16.01
C TYR A 179 3.85 -6.49 14.93
N THR A 180 4.20 -6.22 13.68
CA THR A 180 3.95 -7.11 12.54
C THR A 180 5.27 -7.65 12.00
N LYS A 181 5.39 -8.97 11.86
CA LYS A 181 6.50 -9.60 11.12
C LYS A 181 6.25 -9.47 9.62
N ILE A 182 7.27 -9.11 8.86
CA ILE A 182 7.21 -8.91 7.42
C ILE A 182 8.26 -9.81 6.74
N ASP A 183 7.89 -10.46 5.65
CA ASP A 183 8.81 -11.24 4.83
C ASP A 183 9.66 -10.38 3.88
N GLN A 184 10.54 -11.03 3.10
CA GLN A 184 11.41 -10.35 2.12
C GLN A 184 10.68 -9.67 0.95
N TYR A 185 9.38 -9.96 0.78
CA TYR A 185 8.53 -9.39 -0.26
C TYR A 185 7.62 -8.28 0.26
N GLY A 186 7.72 -7.94 1.55
CA GLY A 186 6.87 -6.93 2.18
C GLY A 186 5.52 -7.47 2.63
N VAL A 187 5.33 -8.80 2.69
CA VAL A 187 4.07 -9.43 3.07
C VAL A 187 4.01 -9.63 4.59
N PRO A 188 2.92 -9.21 5.27
CA PRO A 188 2.68 -9.53 6.67
C PRO A 188 2.62 -11.02 6.93
N LEU A 189 3.28 -11.45 8.00
CA LEU A 189 3.34 -12.83 8.45
C LEU A 189 2.57 -13.01 9.76
N SER A 190 2.24 -14.27 10.06
CA SER A 190 1.69 -14.65 11.37
C SER A 190 2.65 -14.29 12.52
N ILE A 191 2.07 -13.97 13.68
CA ILE A 191 2.81 -13.66 14.91
C ILE A 191 3.78 -14.78 15.31
N ASP A 192 3.46 -16.04 15.00
CA ASP A 192 4.28 -17.21 15.33
C ASP A 192 5.39 -17.50 14.30
N ALA A 193 5.47 -16.74 13.21
CA ALA A 193 6.46 -16.96 12.17
C ALA A 193 7.88 -16.93 12.74
N LYS A 194 8.64 -18.01 12.48
CA LYS A 194 10.04 -18.14 12.90
C LYS A 194 11.01 -17.50 11.92
N ASN A 195 10.59 -17.37 10.66
CA ASN A 195 11.35 -16.76 9.58
C ASN A 195 10.62 -15.51 9.11
N TYR A 196 11.31 -14.38 9.19
CA TYR A 196 10.85 -13.06 8.77
C TYR A 196 12.08 -12.19 8.48
N SER A 197 11.91 -11.16 7.66
CA SER A 197 12.97 -10.24 7.24
C SER A 197 12.91 -8.94 8.01
N CYS A 198 11.71 -8.47 8.38
CA CYS A 198 11.52 -7.21 9.09
C CYS A 198 10.50 -7.33 10.20
N THR A 199 10.62 -6.43 11.17
CA THR A 199 9.57 -6.15 12.14
C THR A 199 9.09 -4.73 11.90
N LYS A 200 7.79 -4.56 11.68
CA LYS A 200 7.13 -3.27 11.65
C LYS A 200 6.51 -3.02 13.01
N ASP A 201 6.79 -1.87 13.61
CA ASP A 201 6.05 -1.38 14.75
C ASP A 201 4.79 -0.68 14.25
N ASN A 202 3.65 -1.23 14.62
CA ASN A 202 2.36 -0.70 14.22
C ASN A 202 2.02 0.57 14.98
N VAL A 203 2.68 0.88 16.11
CA VAL A 203 2.44 2.11 16.90
C VAL A 203 3.22 3.28 16.30
N SER A 204 4.55 3.18 16.19
CA SER A 204 5.36 4.28 15.64
C SER A 204 5.37 4.32 14.11
N GLY A 205 5.00 3.23 13.43
CA GLY A 205 5.11 3.07 11.99
C GLY A 205 6.54 2.83 11.48
N LEU A 206 7.53 2.77 12.37
CA LEU A 206 8.90 2.44 12.03
C LEU A 206 9.04 0.95 11.70
N MET A 207 10.04 0.62 10.89
CA MET A 207 10.34 -0.75 10.48
C MET A 207 11.84 -1.01 10.63
N TRP A 208 12.17 -2.17 11.20
CA TRP A 208 13.54 -2.59 11.41
C TRP A 208 13.80 -3.91 10.69
N GLU A 209 14.99 -4.00 10.12
CA GLU A 209 15.49 -5.22 9.51
C GLU A 209 16.01 -6.18 10.57
N ARG A 210 15.55 -7.42 10.50
CA ARG A 210 16.14 -8.50 11.28
C ARG A 210 17.47 -8.87 10.65
N LYS A 211 18.54 -8.71 11.42
CA LYS A 211 19.85 -9.24 11.05
C LYS A 211 19.89 -10.75 11.23
N GLY A 212 20.43 -11.44 10.23
CA GLY A 212 20.60 -12.90 10.21
C GLY A 212 22.06 -13.30 10.42
N SER A 213 22.28 -14.60 10.54
CA SER A 213 23.62 -15.22 10.56
C SER A 213 24.02 -15.80 9.19
N ILE A 214 23.12 -15.73 8.21
CA ILE A 214 23.38 -16.17 6.84
C ILE A 214 24.26 -15.12 6.16
N PRO A 215 25.32 -15.51 5.43
CA PRO A 215 26.21 -14.57 4.74
C PRO A 215 25.51 -13.91 3.54
N ASP A 216 24.76 -12.86 3.83
CA ASP A 216 24.20 -11.87 2.91
C ASP A 216 24.41 -10.44 3.44
N LEU A 217 23.74 -9.42 2.89
CA LEU A 217 23.83 -8.03 3.37
C LEU A 217 23.08 -7.75 4.68
N ASN A 218 22.27 -8.71 5.14
CA ASN A 218 21.56 -8.68 6.41
C ASN A 218 22.34 -9.43 7.49
N GLN A 219 23.56 -9.91 7.22
CA GLN A 219 24.39 -10.53 8.23
C GLN A 219 24.80 -9.51 9.29
N ASP A 220 24.76 -9.92 10.56
CA ASP A 220 25.26 -9.11 11.68
C ASP A 220 26.75 -8.74 11.56
N SER A 221 27.53 -9.55 10.83
CA SER A 221 28.95 -9.32 10.54
C SER A 221 29.24 -8.76 9.13
N SER A 222 28.23 -8.30 8.38
CA SER A 222 28.46 -7.79 7.02
C SER A 222 29.33 -6.53 7.03
N ASN A 223 30.33 -6.49 6.15
CA ASN A 223 31.02 -5.25 5.79
C ASN A 223 30.35 -4.64 4.54
N TYR A 224 29.91 -3.40 4.65
CA TYR A 224 29.27 -2.68 3.55
C TYR A 224 30.32 -2.02 2.65
N SER A 225 30.18 -2.21 1.34
CA SER A 225 30.96 -1.51 0.32
C SER A 225 30.03 -0.91 -0.72
N TRP A 226 30.54 0.03 -1.52
CA TRP A 226 29.78 0.67 -2.57
C TRP A 226 29.88 -0.14 -3.87
N PHE A 227 28.84 -0.06 -4.71
CA PHE A 227 28.85 -0.61 -6.07
C PHE A 227 28.24 0.38 -7.05
N ASN A 228 28.97 0.70 -8.12
CA ASN A 228 28.48 1.51 -9.22
C ASN A 228 28.95 0.92 -10.57
N PRO A 229 28.04 0.29 -11.35
CA PRO A 229 28.42 -0.33 -12.61
C PRO A 229 28.75 0.70 -13.70
N SER A 230 28.38 1.98 -13.52
CA SER A 230 28.64 3.03 -14.49
C SER A 230 30.12 3.44 -14.46
N LYS A 231 30.85 3.05 -15.50
CA LYS A 231 32.28 3.41 -15.70
C LYS A 231 32.55 4.92 -15.69
N PHE A 232 31.54 5.74 -15.98
CA PHE A 232 31.64 7.21 -15.94
C PHE A 232 31.43 7.81 -14.54
N LYS A 233 30.97 7.01 -13.58
CA LYS A 233 30.55 7.47 -12.23
C LYS A 233 31.24 6.73 -11.09
N ASN A 234 32.08 5.74 -11.42
CA ASN A 234 32.69 4.85 -10.44
C ASN A 234 34.18 5.12 -10.23
N GLY A 235 34.73 6.20 -10.77
CA GLY A 235 36.13 6.58 -10.58
C GLY A 235 37.14 5.52 -11.05
N GLY A 236 36.74 4.61 -11.96
CA GLY A 236 37.58 3.54 -12.48
C GLY A 236 37.49 2.20 -11.72
N ASN A 237 36.79 2.13 -10.59
CA ASN A 237 36.55 0.90 -9.86
C ASN A 237 35.03 0.74 -9.63
N PRO A 238 34.36 -0.31 -10.12
CA PRO A 238 32.93 -0.47 -9.89
C PRO A 238 32.56 -0.78 -8.44
N GLY A 239 33.52 -1.09 -7.56
CA GLY A 239 33.25 -1.57 -6.21
C GLY A 239 32.71 -3.01 -6.20
N LEU A 240 32.32 -3.50 -5.03
CA LEU A 240 31.90 -4.90 -4.84
C LEU A 240 30.39 -5.05 -4.99
N LYS A 241 29.96 -5.80 -6.00
CA LYS A 241 28.54 -6.16 -6.19
C LYS A 241 28.14 -7.24 -5.20
N ILE A 242 27.19 -6.94 -4.32
CA ILE A 242 26.60 -7.91 -3.38
C ILE A 242 25.08 -7.95 -3.60
N SER A 243 24.47 -9.13 -3.60
CA SER A 243 23.01 -9.31 -3.70
C SER A 243 22.34 -9.11 -2.34
N HIS A 244 21.27 -8.32 -2.29
CA HIS A 244 20.53 -7.97 -1.07
C HIS A 244 19.09 -8.50 -1.12
N PHE A 245 18.63 -9.09 -0.02
CA PHE A 245 17.22 -9.41 0.24
C PHE A 245 16.80 -8.81 1.60
N GLY A 246 16.93 -7.50 1.77
CA GLY A 246 16.55 -6.84 3.03
C GLY A 246 15.12 -6.33 3.06
N CYS A 247 14.88 -5.40 3.97
CA CYS A 247 13.58 -4.76 4.12
C CYS A 247 13.23 -3.91 2.90
N LYS A 248 12.55 -4.54 1.94
CA LYS A 248 11.85 -3.80 0.90
C LYS A 248 10.60 -3.22 1.51
N GLU A 249 10.64 -1.91 1.77
CA GLU A 249 9.42 -1.13 1.73
C GLU A 249 8.81 -1.34 0.34
N LEU A 250 7.49 -1.52 0.29
CA LEU A 250 6.75 -1.77 -0.95
C LEU A 250 6.99 -0.64 -1.96
N SER A 251 8.03 -0.82 -2.77
CA SER A 251 8.25 -0.10 -4.01
C SER A 251 7.39 -0.81 -5.06
N PHE A 252 6.08 -0.59 -4.95
CA PHE A 252 5.21 -0.88 -6.08
C PHE A 252 5.52 0.16 -7.16
N LEU A 253 6.21 -0.31 -8.20
CA LEU A 253 6.26 0.33 -9.51
C LEU A 253 4.86 0.65 -10.03
#